data_AF-A0A7X9GHA7-F1
#
_entry.id   AF-A0A7X9GHA7-F1
#
_cell.length_a   1.000
_cell.length_b   1.000
_cell.length_c   1.000
_cell.angle_alpha   90.00
_cell.angle_beta   90.00
_cell.angle_gamma   90.00
#
_symmetry.space_group_name_H-M   'P 1'
#
loop_
_entity.id
_entity.type
_entity.pdbx_description
1 polymer ?
#
loop_
_entity_poly.entity_id
_entity_poly.type
_entity_poly.pdbx_seq_one_letter_code
_entity_poly.pdbx_strand_id
1 'polypeptide(L)'
;MSQEVLEEWLIEAIQALGGSAAILEICQWVWAEKEEELRNAGDLFFTWQYDIRWAASRLRKKGILLGTDESRRGIWELKREMI
;
A
#
# COMPACT_ATOMS: atom_id res chain seq x y z
N MET A 1 11.36 -9.64 7.83
CA MET A 1 10.20 -8.90 7.28
C MET A 1 9.73 -9.60 6.01
N SER A 2 8.43 -9.87 5.86
CA SER A 2 7.88 -10.56 4.67
C SER A 2 7.20 -9.56 3.73
N GLN A 3 6.97 -9.93 2.46
CA GLN A 3 6.22 -9.09 1.51
C GLN A 3 4.76 -8.85 1.93
N GLU A 4 4.22 -9.68 2.82
CA GLU A 4 2.86 -9.55 3.34
C GLU A 4 2.71 -8.32 4.24
N VAL A 5 3.78 -7.88 4.92
CA VAL A 5 3.75 -6.66 5.75
C VAL A 5 3.42 -5.41 4.91
N LEU A 6 3.85 -5.39 3.64
CA LEU A 6 3.58 -4.27 2.74
C LEU A 6 2.13 -4.26 2.27
N GLU A 7 1.43 -5.40 2.29
CA GLU A 7 -0.01 -5.44 2.05
C GLU A 7 -0.76 -4.81 3.22
N GLU A 8 -0.37 -5.13 4.45
CA GLU A 8 -0.96 -4.56 5.67
C GLU A 8 -0.72 -3.05 5.73
N TRP A 9 0.52 -2.59 5.59
CA TRP A 9 0.85 -1.17 5.59
C TRP A 9 0.16 -0.39 4.46
N LEU A 10 -0.04 -1.03 3.31
CA LEU A 10 -0.77 -0.41 2.21
C LEU A 10 -2.26 -0.21 2.55
N ILE A 11 -2.89 -1.18 3.21
CA ILE A 11 -4.28 -1.04 3.68
C ILE A 11 -4.35 0.07 4.73
N GLU A 12 -3.47 0.04 5.74
CA GLU A 12 -3.41 1.07 6.79
C GLU A 12 -3.23 2.47 6.21
N ALA A 13 -2.29 2.63 5.26
CA ALA A 13 -2.04 3.91 4.60
C ALA A 13 -3.29 4.41 3.87
N ILE A 14 -3.94 3.57 3.07
CA ILE A 14 -5.13 3.98 2.32
C ILE A 14 -6.30 4.29 3.27
N GLN A 15 -6.47 3.53 4.36
CA GLN A 15 -7.48 3.83 5.39
C GLN A 15 -7.22 5.17 6.07
N ALA A 16 -5.97 5.42 6.50
CA ALA A 16 -5.57 6.67 7.13
C ALA A 16 -5.72 7.89 6.21
N LEU A 17 -5.60 7.68 4.90
CA LEU A 17 -5.78 8.70 3.86
C LEU A 17 -7.24 8.81 3.35
N GLY A 18 -8.21 8.17 4.02
CA GLY A 18 -9.64 8.34 3.71
C GLY A 18 -10.22 7.33 2.72
N GLY A 19 -9.60 6.16 2.59
CA GLY A 19 -10.07 5.04 1.76
C GLY A 19 -9.61 5.07 0.29
N SER A 20 -9.00 6.16 -0.15
CA SER A 20 -8.43 6.30 -1.49
C SER A 20 -7.24 7.28 -1.50
N ALA A 21 -6.14 6.92 -2.14
CA ALA A 21 -4.96 7.79 -2.20
C ALA A 21 -4.10 7.54 -3.44
N ALA A 22 -3.31 8.54 -3.85
CA ALA A 22 -2.27 8.35 -4.84
C ALA A 22 -1.08 7.57 -4.25
N ILE A 23 -0.36 6.83 -5.10
CA ILE A 23 0.81 6.05 -4.64
C ILE A 23 1.86 6.91 -3.94
N LEU A 24 2.02 8.17 -4.35
CA LEU A 24 2.96 9.08 -3.71
C LEU A 24 2.57 9.39 -2.26
N GLU A 25 1.28 9.67 -2.01
CA GLU A 25 0.73 9.94 -0.68
C GLU A 25 0.86 8.71 0.22
N ILE A 26 0.59 7.53 -0.34
CA ILE A 26 0.78 6.24 0.34
C ILE A 26 2.24 6.05 0.74
N CYS A 27 3.19 6.26 -0.17
CA CYS A 27 4.62 6.13 0.13
C CYS A 27 5.08 7.16 1.19
N GLN A 28 4.56 8.39 1.14
CA GLN A 28 4.86 9.40 2.16
C GLN A 28 4.36 8.96 3.54
N TRP A 29 3.14 8.43 3.62
CA TRP A 29 2.57 7.90 4.85
C TRP A 29 3.38 6.70 5.38
N VAL A 30 3.70 5.73 4.53
CA VAL A 30 4.49 4.55 4.93
C VAL A 30 5.88 4.96 5.43
N TRP A 31 6.52 5.93 4.77
CA TRP A 31 7.79 6.46 5.26
C TRP A 31 7.64 7.13 6.63
N ALA A 32 6.63 7.99 6.81
CA ALA A 32 6.43 8.72 8.05
C ALA A 32 6.09 7.80 9.24
N GLU A 33 5.28 6.77 9.01
CA GLU A 33 4.73 5.93 10.08
C GLU A 33 5.51 4.64 10.34
N LYS A 34 6.27 4.14 9.35
CA LYS A 34 6.97 2.83 9.41
C LYS A 34 8.47 2.96 9.19
N GLU A 35 9.04 4.15 9.42
CA GLU A 35 10.47 4.43 9.16
C GLU A 35 11.38 3.44 9.90
N GLU A 36 11.10 3.19 11.18
CA GLU A 36 11.92 2.34 12.02
C GLU A 36 11.91 0.89 11.53
N GLU A 37 10.74 0.34 11.21
CA GLU A 37 10.58 -1.00 10.66
C GLU A 37 11.24 -1.12 9.29
N LEU A 38 11.11 -0.11 8.44
CA LEU A 38 11.79 -0.05 7.15
C LEU A 38 13.30 -0.08 7.31
N ARG A 39 13.87 0.73 8.19
CA ARG A 39 15.33 0.76 8.43
C ARG A 39 15.86 -0.59 8.92
N ASN A 40 15.02 -1.36 9.63
CA ASN A 40 15.35 -2.70 10.11
C ASN A 40 14.99 -3.83 9.13
N ALA A 41 14.51 -3.51 7.93
CA ALA A 41 13.99 -4.50 6.98
C ALA A 41 15.05 -5.21 6.11
N GLY A 42 16.33 -4.84 6.24
CA GLY A 42 17.40 -5.35 5.38
C GLY A 42 17.25 -4.86 3.94
N ASP A 43 17.38 -5.75 2.96
CA ASP A 43 17.31 -5.40 1.53
C ASP A 43 15.99 -4.73 1.13
N LEU A 44 14.89 -5.09 1.82
CA LEU A 44 13.57 -4.51 1.59
C LEU A 44 13.55 -2.99 1.85
N PHE A 45 14.43 -2.47 2.71
CA PHE A 45 14.60 -1.03 2.92
C PHE A 45 14.88 -0.28 1.61
N PHE A 46 15.59 -0.91 0.68
CA PHE A 46 15.98 -0.31 -0.59
C PHE A 46 14.94 -0.54 -1.69
N THR A 47 14.05 -1.53 -1.54
CA THR A 47 13.13 -1.95 -2.61
C THR A 47 11.64 -1.77 -2.29
N TRP A 48 11.28 -1.42 -1.06
CA TRP A 48 9.87 -1.42 -0.61
C TRP A 48 8.92 -0.57 -1.49
N GLN A 49 9.38 0.54 -2.06
CA GLN A 49 8.56 1.38 -2.95
C GLN A 49 8.22 0.68 -4.28
N TYR A 50 9.06 -0.24 -4.73
CA TYR A 50 8.76 -1.13 -5.84
C TYR A 50 7.87 -2.28 -5.37
N ASP A 51 8.20 -2.90 -4.23
CA ASP A 51 7.47 -4.05 -3.69
C ASP A 51 6.01 -3.72 -3.30
N ILE A 52 5.73 -2.50 -2.85
CA ILE A 52 4.37 -2.06 -2.50
C ILE A 52 3.42 -2.07 -3.71
N ARG A 53 3.97 -1.96 -4.94
CA ARG A 53 3.17 -2.10 -6.18
C ARG A 53 2.75 -3.56 -6.41
N TRP A 54 3.59 -4.51 -6.02
CA TRP A 54 3.23 -5.93 -6.03
C TRP A 54 2.24 -6.26 -4.92
N ALA A 55 2.36 -5.62 -3.75
CA ALA A 55 1.36 -5.69 -2.68
C ALA A 55 -0.01 -5.22 -3.20
N ALA A 56 -0.08 -4.05 -3.86
CA ALA A 56 -1.31 -3.57 -4.48
C ALA A 56 -1.91 -4.56 -5.51
N SER A 57 -1.05 -5.16 -6.33
CA SER A 57 -1.48 -6.16 -7.32
C SER A 57 -2.05 -7.42 -6.67
N ARG A 58 -1.51 -7.85 -5.52
CA ARG A 58 -2.05 -8.97 -4.73
C ARG A 58 -3.36 -8.61 -4.05
N LEU A 59 -3.47 -7.43 -3.45
CA LEU A 59 -4.70 -6.95 -2.82
C LEU A 59 -5.85 -6.80 -3.82
N ARG A 60 -5.59 -6.39 -5.06
CA ARG A 60 -6.60 -6.38 -6.14
C ARG A 60 -7.10 -7.80 -6.45
N LYS A 61 -6.18 -8.77 -6.58
CA LYS A 61 -6.55 -10.19 -6.79
C LYS A 61 -7.35 -10.76 -5.62
N LYS A 62 -7.07 -10.31 -4.39
CA LYS A 62 -7.83 -10.64 -3.19
C LYS A 62 -9.18 -9.92 -3.10
N GLY A 63 -9.45 -8.96 -3.99
CA GLY A 63 -10.68 -8.16 -3.98
C GLY A 63 -10.72 -7.12 -2.87
N ILE A 64 -9.58 -6.76 -2.26
CA ILE A 64 -9.48 -5.76 -1.19
C ILE A 64 -9.35 -4.35 -1.77
N LEU A 65 -8.49 -4.18 -2.78
CA LEU A 65 -8.41 -2.94 -3.57
C LEU A 65 -9.26 -3.05 -4.82
N LEU A 66 -9.80 -1.92 -5.28
CA LEU A 66 -10.44 -1.82 -6.59
C LEU A 66 -9.46 -2.13 -7.73
N GLY A 67 -10.00 -2.75 -8.79
CA GLY A 67 -9.29 -2.99 -10.04
C GLY A 67 -8.73 -1.70 -10.65
N THR A 68 -7.70 -1.83 -11.48
CA THR A 68 -7.09 -0.67 -12.16
C THR A 68 -8.04 0.03 -13.14
N ASP A 69 -9.06 -0.69 -13.61
CA ASP A 69 -10.15 -0.24 -14.48
C ASP A 69 -11.33 0.37 -13.69
N GLU A 70 -11.47 0.02 -12.41
CA GLU A 70 -12.53 0.52 -11.53
C GLU A 70 -12.13 1.80 -10.80
N SER A 71 -10.83 1.99 -10.53
CA SER A 71 -10.33 3.18 -9.85
C SER A 71 -9.80 4.24 -10.82
N ARG A 72 -9.77 5.50 -10.37
CA ARG A 72 -9.18 6.60 -11.15
C ARG A 72 -7.70 6.33 -11.39
N ARG A 73 -7.20 6.68 -12.59
CA ARG A 73 -5.79 6.48 -12.95
C ARG A 73 -4.87 7.11 -11.91
N GLY A 74 -3.99 6.28 -11.33
CA GLY A 74 -2.99 6.70 -10.34
C GLY A 74 -3.50 6.73 -8.90
N ILE A 75 -4.79 6.48 -8.67
CA ILE A 75 -5.42 6.37 -7.35
C ILE A 75 -5.60 4.89 -7.02
N TRP A 76 -5.29 4.53 -5.78
CA TRP A 76 -5.55 3.22 -5.21
C TRP A 76 -6.61 3.36 -4.13
N GLU A 77 -7.63 2.52 -4.17
CA GLU A 77 -8.85 2.66 -3.38
C GLU A 77 -9.27 1.31 -2.82
N LEU A 78 -9.66 1.30 -1.54
CA LEU A 78 -10.23 0.14 -0.88
C LEU A 78 -11.65 -0.10 -1.38
N LYS A 79 -12.05 -1.36 -1.49
CA LYS A 79 -13.48 -1.65 -1.69
C LYS A 79 -14.27 -1.14 -0.49
N ARG A 80 -15.47 -0.60 -0.76
CA ARG A 80 -16.36 0.02 0.25
C ARG A 80 -16.67 -0.86 1.46
N GLU A 81 -16.52 -2.18 1.35
CA GLU A 81 -16.72 -3.13 2.46
C GLU A 81 -15.56 -3.13 3.47
N MET A 82 -14.50 -2.35 3.23
CA MET A 82 -13.25 -2.31 4.02
C MET A 82 -12.93 -0.93 4.62
N ILE A 83 -13.88 0.01 4.57
CA ILE A 83 -13.78 1.37 5.13
C ILE A 83 -14.67 1.48 6.37
#